data_AF-A5AG15-F1
#
_entry.id   AF-A5AG15-F1
#
_cell.length_a   1.000
_cell.length_b   1.000
_cell.length_c   1.000
_cell.angle_alpha   90.00
_cell.angle_beta   90.00
_cell.angle_gamma   90.00
#
_symmetry.space_group_name_H-M   'P 1'
#
loop_
_entity.id
_entity.type
_entity.pdbx_description
1 polymer ?
#
loop_
_entity_poly.entity_id
_entity_poly.type
_entity_poly.pdbx_seq_one_letter_code
_entity_poly.pdbx_strand_id
1 'polypeptide(L)'
;MKLGVDLECDRCYKKIKKLLCKFPEIRDQVFFEKENTVMIKVVCCSPLKIRDKLICKGGKTIKGIEIIVPEKPKPPPEKPKPPPEKAPQPEKGKLTKPPP
;
A
#
# COMPACT_ATOMS: atom_id res chain seq x y z
N MET A 1 -6.63 -2.24 -6.34
CA MET A 1 -6.02 -3.25 -7.24
C MET A 1 -6.62 -3.06 -8.62
N LYS A 2 -5.81 -3.08 -9.69
CA LYS A 2 -6.28 -2.89 -11.07
C LYS A 2 -6.20 -4.23 -11.83
N LEU A 3 -7.24 -4.54 -12.58
CA LEU A 3 -7.39 -5.75 -13.39
C LEU A 3 -7.42 -5.34 -14.85
N GLY A 4 -6.41 -5.70 -15.64
CA GLY A 4 -6.47 -5.61 -17.09
C GLY A 4 -7.30 -6.78 -17.63
N VAL A 5 -8.44 -6.48 -18.24
CA VAL A 5 -9.40 -7.46 -18.73
C VAL A 5 -9.76 -7.19 -20.17
N ASP A 6 -10.27 -8.19 -20.85
CA ASP A 6 -10.85 -8.00 -22.18
C ASP A 6 -12.34 -7.65 -22.04
N LEU A 7 -12.69 -6.37 -22.20
CA LEU A 7 -14.07 -5.87 -22.15
C LEU A 7 -14.65 -5.61 -23.54
N GLU A 8 -14.01 -6.13 -24.59
CA GLU A 8 -14.40 -5.91 -26.00
C GLU A 8 -15.79 -6.49 -26.33
N CYS A 9 -16.37 -7.30 -25.43
CA CYS A 9 -17.65 -7.95 -25.66
C CYS A 9 -18.56 -8.05 -24.43
N ASP A 10 -19.88 -7.99 -24.66
CA ASP A 10 -20.91 -8.10 -23.61
C ASP A 10 -20.83 -9.43 -22.82
N ARG A 11 -20.45 -10.50 -23.52
CA ARG A 11 -20.23 -11.83 -22.90
C ARG A 11 -19.04 -11.81 -21.95
N CYS A 12 -18.01 -11.05 -22.30
CA CYS A 12 -16.76 -10.90 -21.56
C CYS A 12 -17.04 -10.12 -20.26
N TYR A 13 -17.80 -9.02 -20.36
CA TYR A 13 -18.28 -8.26 -19.21
C TYR A 13 -19.09 -9.13 -18.22
N LYS A 14 -20.07 -9.90 -18.72
CA LYS A 14 -20.89 -10.79 -17.87
C LYS A 14 -20.05 -11.89 -17.20
N LYS A 15 -19.02 -12.42 -17.87
CA LYS A 15 -18.09 -13.40 -17.27
C LYS A 15 -17.29 -12.78 -16.14
N ILE A 16 -16.70 -11.60 -16.35
CA ILE A 16 -15.95 -10.89 -15.30
C ILE A 16 -16.87 -10.54 -14.13
N LYS A 17 -18.06 -9.99 -14.38
CA LYS A 17 -19.02 -9.66 -13.32
C LYS A 17 -19.39 -10.88 -12.48
N LYS A 18 -19.70 -12.02 -13.12
CA LYS A 18 -19.98 -13.29 -12.42
C LYS A 18 -18.76 -13.81 -11.65
N LEU A 19 -17.56 -13.65 -12.20
CA LEU A 19 -16.33 -14.09 -11.57
C LEU A 19 -16.05 -13.28 -10.31
N LEU A 20 -16.10 -11.95 -10.40
CA LEU A 20 -15.86 -11.05 -9.27
C LEU A 20 -16.89 -11.26 -8.16
N CYS A 21 -18.16 -11.49 -8.49
CA CYS A 21 -19.19 -11.83 -7.50
C CYS A 21 -18.93 -13.15 -6.73
N LYS A 22 -18.07 -14.05 -7.22
CA LYS A 22 -17.70 -15.28 -6.48
C LYS A 22 -16.69 -15.03 -5.36
N PHE A 23 -16.10 -13.84 -5.29
CA PHE A 23 -15.09 -13.49 -4.32
C PHE A 23 -15.65 -12.52 -3.27
N PRO A 24 -16.00 -12.99 -2.07
CA PRO A 24 -16.51 -12.11 -1.00
C PRO A 24 -15.44 -11.13 -0.49
N GLU A 25 -14.18 -11.40 -0.80
CA GLU A 25 -13.03 -10.54 -0.47
C GLU A 25 -13.04 -9.22 -1.27
N ILE A 26 -13.79 -9.16 -2.38
CA ILE A 26 -13.95 -7.99 -3.24
C ILE A 26 -15.21 -7.25 -2.79
N ARG A 27 -15.05 -6.01 -2.30
CA ARG A 27 -16.19 -5.19 -1.84
C ARG A 27 -16.73 -4.30 -2.95
N ASP A 28 -15.83 -3.64 -3.66
CA ASP A 28 -16.20 -2.71 -4.73
C ASP A 28 -15.45 -3.07 -6.00
N GLN A 29 -16.14 -2.90 -7.12
CA GLN A 29 -15.59 -3.06 -8.45
C GLN A 29 -16.07 -1.92 -9.34
N VAL A 30 -15.14 -1.27 -10.02
CA VAL A 30 -15.40 -0.18 -10.96
C VAL A 30 -14.84 -0.59 -12.31
N PHE A 31 -15.68 -0.55 -13.35
CA PHE A 31 -15.29 -0.91 -14.71
C PHE A 31 -14.95 0.35 -15.50
N PHE A 32 -13.77 0.35 -16.09
CA PHE A 32 -13.30 1.37 -17.01
C PHE A 32 -13.27 0.76 -18.41
N GLU A 33 -14.39 0.84 -19.12
CA GLU A 33 -14.54 0.26 -20.46
C GLU A 33 -13.54 0.87 -21.46
N LYS A 34 -13.25 2.17 -21.32
CA LYS A 34 -12.26 2.88 -22.17
C LYS A 34 -10.84 2.35 -22.04
N GLU A 35 -10.46 1.91 -20.84
CA GLU A 35 -9.12 1.44 -20.51
C GLU A 35 -9.04 -0.10 -20.44
N ASN A 36 -10.15 -0.81 -20.76
CA ASN A 36 -10.24 -2.26 -20.59
C ASN A 36 -9.77 -2.72 -19.20
N THR A 37 -10.06 -1.90 -18.18
CA THR A 37 -9.51 -2.06 -16.83
C THR A 37 -10.62 -2.11 -15.80
N VAL A 38 -10.50 -2.98 -14.79
CA VAL A 38 -11.40 -3.05 -13.65
C VAL A 38 -10.64 -2.72 -12.38
N MET A 39 -11.07 -1.70 -11.66
CA MET A 39 -10.51 -1.39 -10.36
C MET A 39 -11.33 -2.08 -9.29
N ILE A 40 -10.68 -2.95 -8.51
CA ILE A 40 -11.29 -3.68 -7.41
C ILE A 40 -10.71 -3.21 -6.07
N LYS A 41 -11.62 -3.03 -5.11
CA LYS A 41 -11.31 -2.80 -3.70
C LYS A 41 -11.40 -4.13 -2.96
N VAL A 42 -10.24 -4.63 -2.57
CA VAL A 42 -10.08 -5.87 -1.83
C VAL A 42 -9.94 -5.54 -0.35
N VAL A 43 -10.70 -6.23 0.52
CA VAL A 43 -10.61 -6.11 1.98
C VAL A 43 -10.08 -7.42 2.58
N CYS A 44 -8.90 -7.83 2.14
CA CYS A 44 -8.23 -9.04 2.62
C CYS A 44 -6.75 -8.78 2.92
N CYS A 45 -6.20 -9.53 3.87
CA CYS A 45 -4.81 -9.50 4.30
C CYS A 45 -3.79 -9.95 3.23
N SER A 46 -4.21 -10.41 2.04
CA SER A 46 -3.28 -10.91 1.02
C SER A 46 -3.76 -10.67 -0.42
N PRO A 47 -3.38 -9.55 -1.05
CA PRO A 47 -3.77 -9.27 -2.44
C PRO A 47 -3.13 -10.24 -3.45
N LEU A 48 -2.01 -10.86 -3.11
CA LEU A 48 -1.33 -11.87 -3.94
C LEU A 48 -2.22 -13.11 -4.17
N LYS A 49 -2.80 -13.68 -3.10
CA LYS A 49 -3.65 -14.86 -3.21
C LYS A 49 -4.89 -14.62 -4.07
N ILE A 50 -5.46 -13.41 -4.00
CA ILE A 50 -6.62 -13.04 -4.83
C ILE A 50 -6.21 -12.87 -6.29
N ARG A 51 -5.04 -12.29 -6.57
CA ARG A 51 -4.48 -12.22 -7.92
C ARG A 51 -4.42 -13.60 -8.56
N ASP A 52 -3.80 -14.57 -7.88
CA ASP A 52 -3.68 -15.94 -8.40
C ASP A 52 -5.04 -16.59 -8.64
N LYS A 53 -5.97 -16.48 -7.68
CA LYS A 53 -7.32 -17.03 -7.86
C LYS A 53 -8.08 -16.38 -9.01
N LEU A 54 -7.92 -15.07 -9.22
CA LEU A 54 -8.51 -14.35 -10.33
C LEU A 54 -7.98 -14.88 -11.65
N ILE A 55 -6.66 -15.01 -11.82
CA ILE A 55 -6.04 -15.54 -13.05
C ILE A 55 -6.49 -16.99 -13.29
N CYS A 56 -6.43 -17.85 -12.27
CA CYS A 56 -6.84 -19.26 -12.39
C CYS A 56 -8.31 -19.42 -12.78
N LYS A 57 -9.23 -18.63 -12.20
CA LYS A 57 -10.67 -18.72 -12.52
C LYS A 57 -11.06 -17.91 -13.76
N GLY A 58 -10.31 -16.87 -14.08
CA GLY A 58 -10.58 -15.92 -15.16
C GLY A 58 -10.00 -16.35 -16.50
N GLY A 59 -8.98 -17.21 -16.47
CA GLY A 59 -8.36 -17.77 -17.66
C GLY A 59 -8.00 -16.69 -18.66
N LYS A 60 -8.49 -16.85 -19.90
CA LYS A 60 -8.17 -15.97 -21.04
C LYS A 60 -8.82 -14.58 -20.98
N THR A 61 -9.78 -14.34 -20.07
CA THR A 61 -10.49 -13.05 -19.99
C THR A 61 -9.71 -12.01 -19.19
N ILE A 62 -8.77 -12.44 -18.35
CA ILE A 62 -7.90 -11.55 -17.57
C ILE A 62 -6.54 -11.50 -18.26
N LYS A 63 -6.20 -10.35 -18.85
CA LYS A 63 -4.91 -10.12 -19.52
C LYS A 63 -3.79 -9.86 -18.51
N GLY A 64 -4.10 -9.20 -17.40
CA GLY A 64 -3.11 -8.89 -16.38
C GLY A 64 -3.73 -8.35 -15.11
N ILE A 65 -2.99 -8.41 -14.01
CA ILE A 65 -3.44 -7.87 -12.73
C ILE A 65 -2.30 -7.11 -12.07
N GLU A 66 -2.58 -5.87 -11.71
CA GLU A 66 -1.65 -4.97 -11.04
C GLU A 66 -2.12 -4.69 -9.61
N ILE A 67 -1.29 -5.09 -8.65
CA ILE A 67 -1.55 -4.86 -7.23
C ILE A 67 -1.01 -3.49 -6.85
N ILE A 68 -1.92 -2.52 -6.76
CA ILE A 68 -1.63 -1.25 -6.12
C ILE A 68 -1.76 -1.47 -4.62
N VAL A 69 -0.63 -1.69 -3.95
CA VAL A 69 -0.58 -1.62 -2.48
C VAL A 69 -0.60 -0.13 -2.13
N PRO A 70 -1.53 0.35 -1.30
CA PRO A 70 -1.43 1.72 -0.80
C PRO A 70 -0.10 1.82 -0.05
N GLU A 71 0.79 2.68 -0.54
CA GLU A 71 2.06 2.97 0.11
C GLU A 71 1.76 3.22 1.60
N LYS A 72 2.43 2.49 2.50
CA LYS A 72 2.30 2.78 3.94
C LYS A 72 2.54 4.28 4.12
N PRO A 73 1.69 5.00 4.87
CA PRO A 73 1.92 6.41 5.10
C PRO A 73 3.36 6.60 5.56
N LYS A 74 4.12 7.40 4.81
CA LYS A 74 5.50 7.75 5.19
C LYS A 74 5.44 8.24 6.64
N PRO A 75 6.34 7.78 7.52
CA PRO A 75 6.35 8.25 8.89
C PRO A 75 6.39 9.78 8.89
N PRO A 76 5.65 10.44 9.78
CA PRO A 76 5.68 11.90 9.88
C PRO A 76 7.15 12.33 10.04
N PRO A 77 7.58 13.41 9.36
CA PRO A 77 8.95 13.88 9.45
C PRO A 77 9.33 14.05 10.93
N GLU A 78 10.43 13.39 11.32
CA GLU A 78 10.98 13.45 12.67
C GLU A 78 11.14 14.93 13.03
N LYS A 79 10.40 15.39 14.05
CA LYS A 79 10.51 16.77 14.54
C LYS A 79 11.99 17.06 14.79
N PRO A 80 12.51 18.23 14.36
CA PRO A 80 13.91 18.56 14.59
C PRO A 80 14.22 18.46 16.09
N LYS A 81 15.24 17.67 16.43
CA LYS A 81 15.76 17.56 17.80
C LYS A 81 16.03 18.98 18.33
N PRO A 82 15.58 19.32 19.55
CA PRO A 82 15.92 20.60 20.13
C PRO A 82 17.46 20.74 20.18
N PRO A 83 17.99 21.94 19.92
CA PRO A 83 19.44 22.16 19.93
C PRO A 83 20.01 21.74 21.30
N PRO A 84 21.22 21.16 21.33
CA PRO A 84 21.84 20.78 22.59
C PRO A 84 21.95 22.02 23.49
N GLU A 85 21.31 21.94 24.64
CA GLU A 85 21.41 22.93 25.69
C GLU A 85 22.89 23.11 26.02
N LYS A 86 23.40 24.31 25.80
CA LYS A 86 24.77 24.70 26.13
C LYS A 86 25.05 24.26 27.56
N ALA A 87 26.02 23.36 27.73
CA ALA A 87 26.63 23.09 29.02
C ALA A 87 27.01 24.44 29.70
N PRO A 88 26.67 24.65 30.98
CA PRO A 88 27.18 25.78 31.73
C PRO A 88 28.72 25.68 31.80
N GLN A 89 29.37 26.80 31.51
CA GLN A 89 30.82 26.99 31.58
C GLN A 89 31.36 26.68 33.00
N PRO A 90 32.62 26.25 33.13
CA PRO A 90 33.21 25.84 34.41
C PRO A 90 33.42 27.05 35.34
N GLU A 91 32.74 27.06 36.48
CA GLU A 91 32.99 28.04 37.54
C GLU A 91 34.00 27.50 38.56
N LYS A 92 35.13 28.22 38.63
CA LYS A 92 36.17 28.31 39.67
C LYS A 92 35.91 27.59 41.01
N GLY A 93 36.90 26.83 41.45
CA GLY A 93 37.12 26.48 42.85
C GLY A 93 38.60 26.43 43.19
N LYS A 94 39.18 27.57 43.58
CA LYS A 94 40.51 27.66 44.20
C LYS A 94 40.45 27.09 45.61
N LEU A 95 41.25 26.08 45.93
CA LEU A 95 41.75 25.71 47.27
C LEU A 95 42.61 24.44 47.05
N THR A 96 43.80 24.19 47.59
CA THR A 96 44.51 24.69 48.77
C THR A 96 45.97 24.19 48.61
N LYS A 97 46.98 25.05 48.76
CA LYS A 97 48.34 24.66 49.21
C LYS A 97 48.31 24.46 50.73
N PRO A 98 49.31 23.91 51.45
CA PRO A 98 50.48 23.03 51.16
C PRO A 98 50.49 21.89 52.25
N PRO A 99 51.57 21.39 52.94
CA PRO A 99 53.06 21.33 52.81
C PRO A 99 53.57 19.86 53.04
N PRO A 100 54.82 19.46 53.49
CA PRO A 100 56.09 20.14 53.84
C PRO A 100 57.12 20.27 52.70
#